data_AF-A0A955AKA0-F1
#
_entry.id   AF-A0A955AKA0-F1
#
_cell.length_a   1.000
_cell.length_b   1.000
_cell.length_c   1.000
_cell.angle_alpha   90.00
_cell.angle_beta   90.00
_cell.angle_gamma   90.00
#
_symmetry.space_group_name_H-M   'P 1'
#
loop_
_entity.id
_entity.type
_entity.pdbx_description
1 polymer ?
#
loop_
_entity_poly.entity_id
_entity_poly.type
_entity_poly.pdbx_seq_one_letter_code
_entity_poly.pdbx_strand_id
1 'polypeptide(L)'
;MEVPIKRRPRALYLGCGLFLLLPIVLVVAVLSFVLGREWNARRELQDRLSQLAAQGMPIDNQSLSQWYGDHSSSGDSAAWMALLQKLDSQDFGQSLKGVPILSSENELPSHAFAPWPEEQIARDFLKRWQFELDTAIELSKKGQPVRFPRAFDSFRTLLPEVQGMRTVARLVQLESQLAIRDKNSKKVAECIAALNGCARTLDGDALLISSLVSIAIDGIAIDTLRRALEADVLETPELLELKDRMLENCAITERWHAAIIGERAMGLPAFSDPDVLGETGVPLLPARSKDMLFYLDIMQQVLDAPTDDLDQMLSSLKTIESELSQDVGWLRRFDTLLSCTVLPAVNGAGTAFVRHVSQHRLAVLAIGLRLHSHSTGAFPQTLADLKASTNLDFTTLLPTGGKPFGFQLDPSGESCVIWGVSPRNGGAVGPQPPTLDPADPQSFQDVPWIWKMRLDGQPDPASSIDKMEANP
;
A
#
# COMPACT_ATOMS: atom_id res chain seq x y z
N MET A 1 59.47 -66.17 48.49
CA MET A 1 59.16 -65.62 47.16
C MET A 1 58.00 -64.65 47.35
N GLU A 2 58.28 -63.38 47.67
CA GLU A 2 57.26 -62.34 47.83
C GLU A 2 57.21 -61.52 46.53
N VAL A 3 56.06 -61.52 45.87
CA VAL A 3 55.82 -60.77 44.63
C VAL A 3 55.35 -59.36 45.03
N PRO A 4 56.04 -58.28 44.64
CA PRO A 4 55.64 -56.92 45.01
C PRO A 4 54.39 -56.51 44.23
N ILE A 5 53.32 -56.20 44.95
CA ILE A 5 52.06 -55.69 44.38
C ILE A 5 52.29 -54.25 43.91
N LYS A 6 52.42 -54.08 42.58
CA LYS A 6 52.58 -52.79 41.90
C LYS A 6 51.30 -51.96 42.05
N ARG A 7 51.29 -51.01 43.00
CA ARG A 7 50.17 -50.06 43.20
C ARG A 7 49.95 -49.25 41.92
N ARG A 8 48.83 -49.50 41.22
CA ARG A 8 48.42 -48.71 40.04
C ARG A 8 48.22 -47.24 40.45
N PRO A 9 48.66 -46.26 39.65
CA PRO A 9 48.62 -44.85 40.02
C PRO A 9 47.16 -44.35 40.04
N ARG A 10 46.62 -44.12 41.25
CA ARG A 10 45.28 -43.55 41.47
C ARG A 10 45.11 -42.16 40.82
N ALA A 11 46.21 -41.44 40.60
CA ALA A 11 46.22 -40.15 39.92
C ALA A 11 45.78 -40.21 38.44
N LEU A 12 46.00 -41.34 37.75
CA LEU A 12 45.62 -41.49 36.33
C LEU A 12 44.09 -41.60 36.16
N TYR A 13 43.41 -42.30 37.06
CA TYR A 13 41.96 -42.50 37.01
C TYR A 13 41.18 -41.22 37.38
N LEU A 14 41.71 -40.40 38.28
CA LEU A 14 41.12 -39.09 38.61
C LEU A 14 41.21 -38.10 37.43
N GLY A 15 42.34 -38.09 36.71
CA GLY A 15 42.53 -37.24 35.53
C GLY A 15 41.61 -37.62 34.36
N CYS A 16 41.47 -38.92 34.08
CA CYS A 16 40.55 -39.40 33.03
C CYS A 16 39.07 -39.17 33.38
N GLY A 17 38.68 -39.33 34.66
CA GLY A 17 37.32 -39.06 35.10
C GLY A 17 36.92 -37.58 34.96
N LEU A 18 37.82 -36.66 35.32
CA LEU A 18 37.58 -35.22 35.19
C LEU A 18 37.45 -34.79 33.71
N PHE A 19 38.30 -35.34 32.84
CA PHE A 19 38.30 -35.02 31.40
C PHE A 19 37.03 -35.51 30.68
N LEU A 20 36.42 -36.60 31.14
CA LEU A 20 35.17 -37.12 30.59
C LEU A 20 33.91 -36.47 31.21
N LEU A 21 33.93 -36.10 32.49
CA LEU A 21 32.78 -35.50 33.17
C LEU A 21 32.59 -34.01 32.84
N LEU A 22 33.69 -33.25 32.68
CA LEU A 22 33.62 -31.82 32.38
C LEU A 22 32.83 -31.48 31.10
N PRO A 23 33.03 -32.15 29.93
CA PRO A 23 32.22 -31.87 28.75
C PRO A 23 30.74 -32.22 28.94
N ILE A 24 30.42 -33.28 29.69
CA ILE A 24 29.04 -33.66 29.99
C ILE A 24 28.37 -32.58 30.85
N VAL A 25 29.05 -32.12 31.90
CA VAL A 25 28.54 -31.04 32.77
C VAL A 25 28.35 -29.75 31.97
N LEU A 26 29.27 -29.43 31.06
CA LEU A 26 29.17 -28.26 30.20
C LEU A 26 27.97 -28.37 29.24
N VAL A 27 27.76 -29.53 28.63
CA VAL A 27 26.59 -29.80 27.77
C VAL A 27 25.29 -29.69 28.58
N VAL A 28 25.23 -30.28 29.78
CA VAL A 28 24.04 -30.20 30.65
C VAL A 28 23.78 -28.75 31.09
N ALA A 29 24.80 -27.99 31.45
CA ALA A 29 24.67 -26.58 31.80
C ALA A 29 24.16 -25.74 30.62
N VAL A 30 24.71 -25.95 29.41
CA VAL A 30 24.24 -25.29 28.18
C VAL A 30 22.80 -25.66 27.87
N LEU A 31 22.45 -26.95 27.93
CA LEU A 31 21.07 -27.41 27.71
C LEU A 31 20.10 -26.82 28.74
N SER A 32 20.48 -26.80 30.01
CA SER A 32 19.64 -26.24 31.08
C SER A 32 19.44 -24.74 30.91
N PHE A 33 20.49 -24.03 30.50
CA PHE A 33 20.42 -22.61 30.15
C PHE A 33 19.51 -22.36 28.95
N VAL A 34 19.63 -23.14 27.87
CA VAL A 34 18.79 -23.03 26.67
C VAL A 34 17.32 -23.33 26.98
N LEU A 35 17.05 -24.41 27.73
CA LEU A 35 15.70 -24.80 28.14
C LEU A 35 15.07 -23.77 29.09
N GLY A 36 15.83 -23.23 30.05
CA GLY A 36 15.36 -22.18 30.93
C GLY A 36 15.03 -20.89 30.17
N ARG A 37 15.86 -20.53 29.19
CA ARG A 37 15.63 -19.37 28.31
C ARG A 37 14.36 -19.54 27.48
N GLU A 38 14.14 -20.73 26.91
CA GLU A 38 12.95 -21.03 26.12
C GLU A 38 11.68 -21.10 27.00
N TRP A 39 11.78 -21.64 28.22
CA TRP A 39 10.64 -21.68 29.14
C TRP A 39 10.17 -20.27 29.53
N ASN A 40 11.11 -19.36 29.81
CA ASN A 40 10.79 -17.97 30.09
C ASN A 40 10.17 -17.29 28.86
N ALA A 41 10.75 -17.48 27.67
CA ALA A 41 10.23 -16.92 26.42
C ALA A 41 8.82 -17.44 26.11
N ARG A 42 8.55 -18.73 26.34
CA ARG A 42 7.23 -19.32 26.12
C ARG A 42 6.17 -18.74 27.05
N ARG A 43 6.51 -18.49 28.31
CA ARG A 43 5.61 -17.86 29.27
C ARG A 43 5.29 -16.42 28.85
N GLU A 44 6.31 -15.64 28.54
CA GLU A 44 6.13 -14.27 28.05
C GLU A 44 5.30 -14.23 26.77
N LEU A 45 5.56 -15.14 25.82
CA LEU A 45 4.79 -15.26 24.59
C LEU A 45 3.31 -15.55 24.87
N GLN A 46 3.02 -16.51 25.75
CA GLN A 46 1.65 -16.83 26.12
C GLN A 46 0.95 -15.65 26.79
N ASP A 47 1.64 -14.93 27.68
CA ASP A 47 1.13 -13.73 28.33
C ASP A 47 0.79 -12.66 27.27
N ARG A 48 1.69 -12.38 26.32
CA ARG A 48 1.44 -11.41 25.23
C ARG A 48 0.29 -11.81 24.30
N LEU A 49 0.23 -13.06 23.86
CA LEU A 49 -0.86 -13.55 23.03
C LEU A 49 -2.20 -13.46 23.76
N SER A 50 -2.22 -13.75 25.06
CA SER A 50 -3.43 -13.61 25.88
C SER A 50 -3.89 -12.16 26.00
N GLN A 51 -2.96 -11.21 26.10
CA GLN A 51 -3.26 -9.77 26.14
C GLN A 51 -3.84 -9.29 24.80
N LEU A 52 -3.23 -9.69 23.68
CA LEU A 52 -3.75 -9.38 22.34
C LEU A 52 -5.16 -9.94 22.15
N ALA A 53 -5.38 -11.21 22.50
CA ALA A 53 -6.70 -11.83 22.43
C ALA A 53 -7.73 -11.11 23.33
N ALA A 54 -7.34 -10.71 24.54
CA ALA A 54 -8.21 -9.94 25.46
C ALA A 54 -8.57 -8.55 24.92
N GLN A 55 -7.74 -7.97 24.05
CA GLN A 55 -8.02 -6.72 23.33
C GLN A 55 -8.86 -6.94 22.07
N GLY A 56 -9.26 -8.17 21.74
CA GLY A 56 -9.97 -8.50 20.51
C GLY A 56 -9.07 -8.48 19.26
N MET A 57 -7.75 -8.48 19.44
CA MET A 57 -6.82 -8.48 18.31
C MET A 57 -6.64 -9.90 17.76
N PRO A 58 -6.61 -10.09 16.43
CA PRO A 58 -6.38 -11.40 15.83
C PRO A 58 -4.95 -11.88 16.10
N ILE A 59 -4.82 -13.17 16.41
CA ILE A 59 -3.55 -13.84 16.72
C ILE A 59 -3.35 -15.14 15.92
N ASP A 60 -4.33 -15.54 15.12
CA ASP A 60 -4.34 -16.74 14.28
C ASP A 60 -5.34 -16.60 13.12
N ASN A 61 -5.42 -17.61 12.25
CA ASN A 61 -6.32 -17.61 11.10
C ASN A 61 -7.80 -17.50 11.49
N GLN A 62 -8.22 -18.10 12.62
CA GLN A 62 -9.62 -18.11 13.05
C GLN A 62 -10.05 -16.73 13.56
N SER A 63 -9.27 -16.15 14.45
CA SER A 63 -9.49 -14.79 14.98
C SER A 63 -9.35 -13.74 13.89
N LEU A 64 -8.45 -13.93 12.91
CA LEU A 64 -8.37 -13.07 11.72
C LEU A 64 -9.63 -13.16 10.86
N SER A 65 -10.18 -14.36 10.67
CA SER A 65 -11.47 -14.53 9.97
C SER A 65 -12.63 -13.84 10.69
N GLN A 66 -12.63 -13.85 12.02
CA GLN A 66 -13.64 -13.14 12.83
C GLN A 66 -13.47 -11.62 12.69
N TRP A 67 -12.24 -11.13 12.84
CA TRP A 67 -11.91 -9.71 12.66
C TRP A 67 -12.31 -9.22 11.27
N TYR A 68 -12.00 -9.98 10.21
CA TYR A 68 -12.43 -9.68 8.85
C TYR A 68 -13.95 -9.60 8.74
N GLY A 69 -14.67 -10.50 9.42
CA GLY A 69 -16.12 -10.46 9.51
C GLY A 69 -16.61 -9.15 10.13
N ASP A 70 -16.06 -8.75 11.27
CA ASP A 70 -16.54 -7.58 12.00
C ASP A 70 -16.27 -6.25 11.26
N HIS A 71 -15.28 -6.23 10.36
CA HIS A 71 -14.87 -5.04 9.61
C HIS A 71 -15.31 -5.06 8.13
N SER A 72 -16.13 -6.03 7.72
CA SER A 72 -16.64 -6.13 6.35
C SER A 72 -18.11 -6.53 6.26
N SER A 73 -18.78 -6.05 5.20
CA SER A 73 -20.18 -6.35 4.93
C SER A 73 -20.36 -7.48 3.94
N SER A 74 -21.27 -8.40 4.24
CA SER A 74 -21.67 -9.47 3.30
C SER A 74 -22.77 -9.05 2.32
N GLY A 75 -23.29 -7.82 2.44
CA GLY A 75 -24.49 -7.37 1.71
C GLY A 75 -24.35 -7.41 0.19
N ASP A 76 -23.18 -7.04 -0.34
CA ASP A 76 -22.91 -6.97 -1.78
C ASP A 76 -21.92 -8.03 -2.28
N SER A 77 -21.51 -8.96 -1.41
CA SER A 77 -20.51 -9.98 -1.74
C SER A 77 -20.89 -10.82 -2.96
N ALA A 78 -22.15 -11.26 -3.03
CA ALA A 78 -22.62 -12.07 -4.15
C ALA A 78 -22.61 -11.31 -5.48
N ALA A 79 -22.95 -10.02 -5.46
CA ALA A 79 -22.97 -9.18 -6.66
C ALA A 79 -21.55 -8.91 -7.16
N TRP A 80 -20.62 -8.57 -6.26
CA TRP A 80 -19.21 -8.43 -6.60
C TRP A 80 -18.62 -9.73 -7.13
N MET A 81 -18.86 -10.87 -6.47
CA MET A 81 -18.36 -12.17 -6.96
C MET A 81 -18.89 -12.52 -8.35
N ALA A 82 -20.16 -12.25 -8.63
CA ALA A 82 -20.74 -12.48 -9.96
C ALA A 82 -20.09 -11.60 -11.03
N LEU A 83 -19.86 -10.32 -10.73
CA LEU A 83 -19.14 -9.40 -11.61
C LEU A 83 -17.71 -9.88 -11.86
N LEU A 84 -16.96 -10.18 -10.80
CA LEU A 84 -15.56 -10.62 -10.92
C LEU A 84 -15.45 -11.93 -11.72
N GLN A 85 -16.34 -12.89 -11.50
CA GLN A 85 -16.38 -14.12 -12.29
C GLN A 85 -16.64 -13.85 -13.78
N LYS A 86 -17.49 -12.87 -14.10
CA LYS A 86 -17.77 -12.49 -15.48
C LYS A 86 -16.54 -11.85 -16.14
N LEU A 87 -15.80 -11.01 -15.42
CA LEU A 87 -14.57 -10.38 -15.89
C LEU A 87 -13.37 -11.35 -15.96
N ASP A 88 -13.41 -12.46 -15.22
CA ASP A 88 -12.43 -13.55 -15.31
C ASP A 88 -12.77 -14.56 -16.42
N SER A 89 -13.88 -14.37 -17.13
CA SER A 89 -14.30 -15.31 -18.18
C SER A 89 -13.40 -15.26 -19.41
N GLN A 90 -13.29 -16.40 -20.10
CA GLN A 90 -12.54 -16.51 -21.36
C GLN A 90 -13.05 -15.51 -22.42
N ASP A 91 -14.35 -15.23 -22.45
CA ASP A 91 -14.95 -14.28 -23.38
C ASP A 91 -14.47 -12.84 -23.12
N PHE A 92 -14.39 -12.44 -21.84
CA PHE A 92 -13.79 -11.16 -21.46
C PHE A 92 -12.33 -11.10 -21.88
N GLY A 93 -11.52 -12.11 -21.50
CA GLY A 93 -10.10 -12.18 -21.84
C GLY A 93 -9.81 -12.10 -23.35
N GLN A 94 -10.60 -12.78 -24.18
CA GLN A 94 -10.46 -12.72 -25.65
C GLN A 94 -10.82 -11.35 -26.24
N SER A 95 -11.70 -10.61 -25.58
CA SER A 95 -12.13 -9.29 -26.03
C SER A 95 -11.15 -8.16 -25.69
N LEU A 96 -10.12 -8.41 -24.87
CA LEU A 96 -9.14 -7.40 -24.45
C LEU A 96 -8.16 -7.00 -25.54
N LYS A 97 -8.01 -7.80 -26.60
CA LYS A 97 -6.98 -7.58 -27.63
C LYS A 97 -7.11 -6.19 -28.27
N GLY A 98 -6.04 -5.41 -28.21
CA GLY A 98 -5.99 -4.04 -28.75
C GLY A 98 -6.72 -2.99 -27.91
N VAL A 99 -7.29 -3.35 -26.77
CA VAL A 99 -7.97 -2.40 -25.87
C VAL A 99 -6.93 -1.71 -24.97
N PRO A 100 -6.83 -0.36 -24.97
CA PRO A 100 -5.86 0.36 -24.14
C PRO A 100 -6.00 0.06 -22.64
N ILE A 101 -4.87 0.02 -21.91
CA ILE A 101 -4.74 -0.31 -20.46
C ILE A 101 -5.10 -1.75 -20.08
N LEU A 102 -6.13 -2.31 -20.69
CA LEU A 102 -6.60 -3.67 -20.43
C LEU A 102 -5.76 -4.71 -21.17
N SER A 103 -5.14 -4.33 -22.30
CA SER A 103 -4.07 -5.08 -22.94
C SER A 103 -2.71 -4.42 -22.69
N SER A 104 -1.64 -5.21 -22.82
CA SER A 104 -0.26 -4.71 -22.75
C SER A 104 0.21 -4.04 -24.05
N GLU A 105 -0.62 -4.00 -25.09
CA GLU A 105 -0.22 -3.56 -26.43
C GLU A 105 -0.41 -2.05 -26.63
N ASN A 106 -1.41 -1.46 -25.98
CA ASN A 106 -1.82 -0.08 -26.21
C ASN A 106 -1.95 0.71 -24.92
N GLU A 107 -1.48 1.96 -24.95
CA GLU A 107 -1.53 2.90 -23.84
C GLU A 107 -2.65 3.94 -24.02
N LEU A 108 -2.95 4.67 -22.95
CA LEU A 108 -3.81 5.84 -23.05
C LEU A 108 -3.12 6.98 -23.80
N PRO A 109 -3.88 7.89 -24.42
CA PRO A 109 -3.33 9.13 -24.93
C PRO A 109 -2.60 9.91 -23.81
N SER A 110 -1.51 10.58 -24.18
CA SER A 110 -0.64 11.31 -23.25
C SER A 110 -1.38 12.44 -22.52
N HIS A 111 -2.34 13.09 -23.19
CA HIS A 111 -3.26 14.05 -22.60
C HIS A 111 -4.69 13.86 -23.14
N ALA A 112 -5.67 14.42 -22.42
CA ALA A 112 -7.11 14.22 -22.66
C ALA A 112 -7.54 14.31 -24.14
N PHE A 113 -7.06 15.33 -24.85
CA PHE A 113 -7.44 15.62 -26.24
C PHE A 113 -6.39 15.24 -27.30
N ALA A 114 -5.37 14.45 -26.95
CA ALA A 114 -4.42 13.96 -27.94
C ALA A 114 -5.13 13.04 -28.96
N PRO A 115 -4.59 12.90 -30.20
CA PRO A 115 -5.06 11.88 -31.13
C PRO A 115 -5.01 10.50 -30.47
N TRP A 116 -6.11 9.75 -30.56
CA TRP A 116 -6.23 8.41 -29.97
C TRP A 116 -6.77 7.43 -31.01
N PRO A 117 -5.89 6.74 -31.76
CA PRO A 117 -6.30 5.82 -32.82
C PRO A 117 -7.22 4.70 -32.34
N GLU A 118 -7.05 4.26 -31.08
CA GLU A 118 -7.82 3.19 -30.45
C GLU A 118 -9.14 3.66 -29.85
N GLU A 119 -9.53 4.94 -29.97
CA GLU A 119 -10.75 5.47 -29.37
C GLU A 119 -12.00 4.67 -29.76
N GLN A 120 -12.15 4.34 -31.05
CA GLN A 120 -13.30 3.57 -31.51
C GLN A 120 -13.30 2.13 -30.95
N ILE A 121 -12.12 1.52 -30.83
CA ILE A 121 -11.95 0.19 -30.22
C ILE A 121 -12.38 0.24 -28.76
N ALA A 122 -11.97 1.28 -28.01
CA ALA A 122 -12.37 1.48 -26.62
C ALA A 122 -13.89 1.66 -26.49
N ARG A 123 -14.52 2.48 -27.34
CA ARG A 123 -15.97 2.68 -27.34
C ARG A 123 -16.75 1.40 -27.64
N ASP A 124 -16.33 0.64 -28.66
CA ASP A 124 -16.99 -0.62 -29.02
C ASP A 124 -16.81 -1.68 -27.92
N PHE A 125 -15.64 -1.72 -27.27
CA PHE A 125 -15.38 -2.58 -26.13
C PHE A 125 -16.26 -2.24 -24.94
N LEU A 126 -16.33 -0.98 -24.51
CA LEU A 126 -17.18 -0.58 -23.38
C LEU A 126 -18.66 -0.78 -23.67
N LYS A 127 -19.10 -0.54 -24.92
CA LYS A 127 -20.47 -0.83 -25.34
C LYS A 127 -20.82 -2.32 -25.19
N ARG A 128 -19.86 -3.21 -25.48
CA ARG A 128 -20.04 -4.67 -25.30
C ARG A 128 -20.18 -5.04 -23.83
N TRP A 129 -19.43 -4.39 -22.94
CA TRP A 129 -19.33 -4.69 -21.50
C TRP A 129 -20.06 -3.66 -20.63
N GLN A 130 -21.02 -2.93 -21.20
CA GLN A 130 -21.69 -1.81 -20.54
C GLN A 130 -22.41 -2.26 -19.27
N PHE A 131 -23.04 -3.44 -19.31
CA PHE A 131 -23.77 -3.97 -18.16
C PHE A 131 -22.84 -4.22 -16.97
N GLU A 132 -21.68 -4.84 -17.21
CA GLU A 132 -20.67 -5.09 -16.18
C GLU A 132 -20.05 -3.79 -15.66
N LEU A 133 -19.79 -2.81 -16.55
CA LEU A 133 -19.31 -1.47 -16.18
C LEU A 133 -20.32 -0.73 -15.29
N ASP A 134 -21.60 -0.70 -15.69
CA ASP A 134 -22.65 -0.04 -14.91
C ASP A 134 -22.83 -0.74 -13.56
N THR A 135 -22.79 -2.08 -13.54
CA THR A 135 -22.83 -2.87 -12.30
C THR A 135 -21.66 -2.51 -11.39
N ALA A 136 -20.44 -2.40 -11.93
CA ALA A 136 -19.27 -1.99 -11.15
C ALA A 136 -19.46 -0.59 -10.54
N ILE A 137 -19.92 0.38 -11.34
CA ILE A 137 -20.17 1.74 -10.88
C ILE A 137 -21.24 1.76 -9.78
N GLU A 138 -22.38 1.10 -9.98
CA GLU A 138 -23.46 1.05 -8.99
C GLU A 138 -23.03 0.39 -7.68
N LEU A 139 -22.30 -0.73 -7.74
CA LEU A 139 -21.77 -1.39 -6.54
C LEU A 139 -20.78 -0.50 -5.79
N SER A 140 -19.94 0.24 -6.51
CA SER A 140 -18.97 1.15 -5.92
C SER A 140 -19.59 2.37 -5.25
N LYS A 141 -20.80 2.81 -5.62
CA LYS A 141 -21.46 3.98 -5.01
C LYS A 141 -21.65 3.85 -3.51
N LYS A 142 -21.87 2.64 -3.01
CA LYS A 142 -22.02 2.41 -1.56
C LYS A 142 -20.71 2.63 -0.81
N GLY A 143 -19.57 2.37 -1.45
CA GLY A 143 -18.23 2.62 -0.89
C GLY A 143 -17.96 1.92 0.45
N GLN A 144 -18.55 0.74 0.68
CA GLN A 144 -18.39 -0.01 1.92
C GLN A 144 -17.42 -1.19 1.74
N PRO A 145 -16.66 -1.56 2.78
CA PRO A 145 -15.89 -2.80 2.80
C PRO A 145 -16.73 -4.04 2.50
N VAL A 146 -16.28 -4.87 1.55
CA VAL A 146 -16.99 -6.06 1.09
C VAL A 146 -16.32 -7.32 1.63
N ARG A 147 -17.15 -8.27 2.09
CA ARG A 147 -16.70 -9.56 2.58
C ARG A 147 -16.62 -10.58 1.45
N PHE A 148 -15.45 -10.81 0.88
CA PHE A 148 -15.22 -11.86 -0.08
C PHE A 148 -15.06 -13.22 0.63
N PRO A 149 -15.74 -14.29 0.16
CA PRO A 149 -15.58 -15.61 0.76
C PRO A 149 -14.13 -16.11 0.61
N ARG A 150 -13.47 -16.35 1.73
CA ARG A 150 -12.12 -16.94 1.76
C ARG A 150 -11.87 -17.69 3.07
N ALA A 151 -10.92 -18.60 3.03
CA ALA A 151 -10.35 -19.21 4.22
C ALA A 151 -8.96 -18.60 4.45
N PHE A 152 -8.75 -18.04 5.65
CA PHE A 152 -7.41 -17.60 6.05
C PHE A 152 -6.55 -18.83 6.36
N ASP A 153 -5.41 -18.90 5.70
CA ASP A 153 -4.42 -19.97 5.86
C ASP A 153 -3.00 -19.38 5.80
N SER A 154 -2.72 -18.39 6.67
CA SER A 154 -1.43 -17.68 6.69
C SER A 154 -1.01 -17.25 5.27
N PHE A 155 0.23 -17.51 4.87
CA PHE A 155 0.77 -17.20 3.54
C PHE A 155 0.17 -18.01 2.38
N ARG A 156 -0.65 -19.03 2.65
CA ARG A 156 -1.39 -19.80 1.63
C ARG A 156 -2.76 -19.19 1.32
N THR A 157 -3.15 -18.12 2.02
CA THR A 157 -4.42 -17.42 1.77
C THR A 157 -4.48 -16.93 0.32
N LEU A 158 -5.49 -17.39 -0.42
CA LEU A 158 -5.74 -16.94 -1.79
C LEU A 158 -6.59 -15.66 -1.79
N LEU A 159 -6.22 -14.71 -2.65
CA LEU A 159 -6.86 -13.41 -2.78
C LEU A 159 -7.30 -13.11 -4.22
N PRO A 160 -8.15 -13.96 -4.84
CA PRO A 160 -8.53 -13.81 -6.24
C PRO A 160 -9.23 -12.48 -6.53
N GLU A 161 -10.03 -11.98 -5.60
CA GLU A 161 -10.74 -10.69 -5.70
C GLU A 161 -9.79 -9.50 -5.86
N VAL A 162 -8.59 -9.55 -5.30
CA VAL A 162 -7.61 -8.45 -5.39
C VAL A 162 -7.19 -8.22 -6.85
N GLN A 163 -6.98 -9.29 -7.63
CA GLN A 163 -6.69 -9.15 -9.06
C GLN A 163 -7.94 -8.74 -9.85
N GLY A 164 -9.09 -9.33 -9.52
CA GLY A 164 -10.37 -8.95 -10.12
C GLY A 164 -10.67 -7.45 -9.99
N MET A 165 -10.41 -6.87 -8.82
CA MET A 165 -10.64 -5.45 -8.56
C MET A 165 -9.74 -4.53 -9.39
N ARG A 166 -8.51 -4.94 -9.72
CA ARG A 166 -7.66 -4.18 -10.65
C ARG A 166 -8.26 -4.14 -12.05
N THR A 167 -8.85 -5.24 -12.51
CA THR A 167 -9.54 -5.31 -13.80
C THR A 167 -10.75 -4.39 -13.82
N VAL A 168 -11.56 -4.38 -12.75
CA VAL A 168 -12.69 -3.45 -12.59
C VAL A 168 -12.20 -1.99 -12.65
N ALA A 169 -11.15 -1.66 -11.90
CA ALA A 169 -10.62 -0.29 -11.88
C ALA A 169 -10.14 0.16 -13.27
N ARG A 170 -9.47 -0.71 -14.03
CA ARG A 170 -9.04 -0.41 -15.40
C ARG A 170 -10.21 -0.25 -16.37
N LEU A 171 -11.28 -1.03 -16.20
CA LEU A 171 -12.52 -0.88 -16.98
C LEU A 171 -13.17 0.49 -16.73
N VAL A 172 -13.28 0.90 -15.46
CA VAL A 172 -13.80 2.23 -15.08
C VAL A 172 -12.86 3.36 -15.54
N GLN A 173 -11.54 3.15 -15.50
CA GLN A 173 -10.57 4.10 -16.03
C GLN A 173 -10.73 4.32 -17.54
N LEU A 174 -11.00 3.28 -18.31
CA LEU A 174 -11.21 3.41 -19.75
C LEU A 174 -12.47 4.26 -20.05
N GLU A 175 -13.56 4.03 -19.31
CA GLU A 175 -14.77 4.86 -19.38
C GLU A 175 -14.49 6.32 -19.02
N SER A 176 -13.70 6.55 -17.96
CA SER A 176 -13.37 7.91 -17.54
C SER A 176 -12.61 8.70 -18.61
N GLN A 177 -11.72 8.04 -19.37
CA GLN A 177 -11.02 8.70 -20.47
C GLN A 177 -11.96 9.13 -21.59
N LEU A 178 -12.92 8.29 -21.97
CA LEU A 178 -13.94 8.66 -22.96
C LEU A 178 -14.84 9.77 -22.43
N ALA A 179 -15.23 9.72 -21.16
CA ALA A 179 -16.03 10.77 -20.53
C ALA A 179 -15.30 12.13 -20.50
N ILE A 180 -13.99 12.15 -20.25
CA ILE A 180 -13.17 13.37 -20.33
C ILE A 180 -13.18 13.92 -21.76
N ARG A 181 -12.99 13.06 -22.77
CA ARG A 181 -12.99 13.46 -24.18
C ARG A 181 -14.34 14.00 -24.64
N ASP A 182 -15.42 13.38 -24.15
CA ASP A 182 -16.80 13.77 -24.41
C ASP A 182 -17.23 14.99 -23.56
N LYS A 183 -16.33 15.53 -22.74
CA LYS A 183 -16.57 16.66 -21.80
C LYS A 183 -17.76 16.42 -20.89
N ASN A 184 -17.97 15.18 -20.47
CA ASN A 184 -19.09 14.79 -19.62
C ASN A 184 -18.68 14.85 -18.14
N SER A 185 -18.75 16.06 -17.54
CA SER A 185 -18.41 16.33 -16.13
C SER A 185 -18.96 15.26 -15.17
N LYS A 186 -20.28 14.99 -15.26
CA LYS A 186 -20.98 14.05 -14.38
C LYS A 186 -20.43 12.65 -14.49
N LYS A 187 -20.22 12.15 -15.71
CA LYS A 187 -19.71 10.79 -15.91
C LYS A 187 -18.26 10.67 -15.43
N VAL A 188 -17.44 11.70 -15.60
CA VAL A 188 -16.07 11.73 -15.06
C VAL A 188 -16.10 11.66 -13.54
N ALA A 189 -16.95 12.46 -12.88
CA ALA A 189 -17.10 12.45 -11.43
C ALA A 189 -17.62 11.09 -10.91
N GLU A 190 -18.62 10.51 -11.59
CA GLU A 190 -19.11 9.15 -11.29
C GLU A 190 -18.00 8.10 -11.40
N CYS A 191 -17.14 8.17 -12.43
CA CYS A 191 -16.04 7.23 -12.59
C CYS A 191 -14.99 7.40 -11.48
N ILE A 192 -14.62 8.63 -11.11
CA ILE A 192 -13.69 8.89 -10.00
C ILE A 192 -14.26 8.35 -8.69
N ALA A 193 -15.54 8.64 -8.41
CA ALA A 193 -16.22 8.12 -7.23
C ALA A 193 -16.30 6.60 -7.24
N ALA A 194 -16.53 5.98 -8.40
CA ALA A 194 -16.55 4.53 -8.56
C ALA A 194 -15.17 3.90 -8.32
N LEU A 195 -14.09 4.55 -8.76
CA LEU A 195 -12.71 4.11 -8.48
C LEU A 195 -12.40 4.17 -6.97
N ASN A 196 -12.74 5.27 -6.30
CA ASN A 196 -12.59 5.35 -4.84
C ASN A 196 -13.48 4.31 -4.11
N GLY A 197 -14.69 4.07 -4.62
CA GLY A 197 -15.57 3.02 -4.11
C GLY A 197 -14.99 1.62 -4.28
N CYS A 198 -14.39 1.33 -5.44
CA CYS A 198 -13.67 0.09 -5.70
C CYS A 198 -12.52 -0.11 -4.70
N ALA A 199 -11.72 0.93 -4.44
CA ALA A 199 -10.66 0.87 -3.43
C ALA A 199 -11.24 0.53 -2.04
N ARG A 200 -12.31 1.23 -1.62
CA ARG A 200 -12.98 1.01 -0.33
C ARG A 200 -13.56 -0.39 -0.15
N THR A 201 -13.88 -1.11 -1.23
CA THR A 201 -14.34 -2.52 -1.11
C THR A 201 -13.30 -3.41 -0.43
N LEU A 202 -12.02 -3.06 -0.52
CA LEU A 202 -10.89 -3.79 0.06
C LEU A 202 -10.47 -3.28 1.45
N ASP A 203 -11.03 -2.18 1.94
CA ASP A 203 -10.57 -1.55 3.20
C ASP A 203 -10.87 -2.38 4.46
N GLY A 204 -11.84 -3.30 4.39
CA GLY A 204 -12.12 -4.26 5.47
C GLY A 204 -11.18 -5.45 5.48
N ASP A 205 -10.36 -5.62 4.44
CA ASP A 205 -9.36 -6.66 4.37
C ASP A 205 -8.13 -6.25 5.18
N ALA A 206 -7.81 -7.04 6.21
CA ALA A 206 -6.72 -6.75 7.13
C ALA A 206 -5.33 -6.99 6.51
N LEU A 207 -5.25 -7.61 5.34
CA LEU A 207 -3.98 -7.97 4.73
C LEU A 207 -3.34 -6.78 4.02
N LEU A 208 -2.04 -6.57 4.23
CA LEU A 208 -1.32 -5.42 3.69
C LEU A 208 -1.36 -5.40 2.16
N ILE A 209 -1.28 -6.57 1.53
CA ILE A 209 -1.40 -6.66 0.06
C ILE A 209 -2.72 -6.09 -0.46
N SER A 210 -3.82 -6.29 0.26
CA SER A 210 -5.13 -5.76 -0.12
C SER A 210 -5.19 -4.24 0.05
N SER A 211 -4.61 -3.70 1.12
CA SER A 211 -4.46 -2.25 1.29
C SER A 211 -3.58 -1.62 0.21
N LEU A 212 -2.49 -2.29 -0.21
CA LEU A 212 -1.63 -1.80 -1.29
C LEU A 212 -2.35 -1.80 -2.64
N VAL A 213 -3.24 -2.75 -2.89
CA VAL A 213 -4.09 -2.73 -4.10
C VAL A 213 -5.17 -1.67 -4.01
N SER A 214 -5.80 -1.47 -2.85
CA SER A 214 -6.70 -0.34 -2.60
C SER A 214 -6.02 0.99 -2.95
N ILE A 215 -4.81 1.22 -2.42
CA ILE A 215 -3.97 2.39 -2.72
C ILE A 215 -3.69 2.53 -4.23
N ALA A 216 -3.39 1.42 -4.91
CA ALA A 216 -3.13 1.45 -6.35
C ALA A 216 -4.38 1.85 -7.17
N ILE A 217 -5.57 1.39 -6.76
CA ILE A 217 -6.84 1.76 -7.38
C ILE A 217 -7.15 3.24 -7.12
N ASP A 218 -6.96 3.74 -5.90
CA ASP A 218 -7.09 5.16 -5.59
C ASP A 218 -6.10 6.02 -6.40
N GLY A 219 -4.89 5.52 -6.66
CA GLY A 219 -3.93 6.16 -7.56
C GLY A 219 -4.48 6.36 -9.00
N ILE A 220 -5.28 5.41 -9.49
CA ILE A 220 -5.98 5.54 -10.78
C ILE A 220 -7.06 6.63 -10.72
N ALA A 221 -7.77 6.74 -9.59
CA ALA A 221 -8.75 7.81 -9.36
C ALA A 221 -8.09 9.19 -9.37
N ILE A 222 -6.94 9.32 -8.69
CA ILE A 222 -6.16 10.56 -8.64
C ILE A 222 -5.63 10.96 -10.02
N ASP A 223 -5.10 10.01 -10.80
CA ASP A 223 -4.65 10.30 -12.17
C ASP A 223 -5.81 10.72 -13.08
N THR A 224 -6.97 10.06 -12.94
CA THR A 224 -8.19 10.43 -13.66
C THR A 224 -8.64 11.85 -13.30
N LEU A 225 -8.67 12.19 -12.01
CA LEU A 225 -8.98 13.53 -11.53
C LEU A 225 -7.99 14.57 -12.08
N ARG A 226 -6.69 14.29 -12.01
CA ARG A 226 -5.64 15.15 -12.58
C ARG A 226 -5.95 15.45 -14.04
N ARG A 227 -6.09 14.43 -14.88
CA ARG A 227 -6.40 14.59 -16.32
C ARG A 227 -7.68 15.41 -16.56
N ALA A 228 -8.73 15.18 -15.76
CA ALA A 228 -9.98 15.92 -15.85
C ALA A 228 -9.85 17.40 -15.46
N LEU A 229 -9.05 17.70 -14.43
CA LEU A 229 -8.76 19.07 -14.01
C LEU A 229 -7.87 19.79 -15.02
N GLU A 230 -6.86 19.13 -15.59
CA GLU A 230 -6.00 19.70 -16.63
C GLU A 230 -6.82 20.05 -17.89
N ALA A 231 -7.78 19.20 -18.24
CA ALA A 231 -8.71 19.39 -19.36
C ALA A 231 -9.90 20.33 -19.08
N ASP A 232 -10.03 20.82 -17.84
CA ASP A 232 -11.14 21.66 -17.37
C ASP A 232 -12.54 21.10 -17.72
N VAL A 233 -12.74 19.80 -17.43
CA VAL A 233 -14.00 19.10 -17.76
C VAL A 233 -15.00 19.07 -16.60
N LEU A 234 -14.52 19.16 -15.36
CA LEU A 234 -15.36 19.04 -14.16
C LEU A 234 -16.02 20.38 -13.81
N GLU A 235 -17.34 20.40 -13.62
CA GLU A 235 -18.08 21.58 -13.17
C GLU A 235 -18.05 21.73 -11.63
N THR A 236 -18.42 22.91 -11.14
CA THR A 236 -18.39 23.27 -9.70
C THR A 236 -19.06 22.25 -8.77
N PRO A 237 -20.27 21.71 -9.06
CA PRO A 237 -20.91 20.74 -8.17
C PRO A 237 -20.08 19.47 -8.00
N GLU A 238 -19.57 18.91 -9.10
CA GLU A 238 -18.73 17.72 -9.08
C GLU A 238 -17.38 17.99 -8.40
N LEU A 239 -16.77 19.16 -8.61
CA LEU A 239 -15.55 19.57 -7.93
C LEU A 239 -15.72 19.61 -6.40
N LEU A 240 -16.84 20.15 -5.91
CA LEU A 240 -17.12 20.19 -4.48
C LEU A 240 -17.32 18.79 -3.89
N GLU A 241 -18.06 17.91 -4.56
CA GLU A 241 -18.23 16.53 -4.12
C GLU A 241 -16.88 15.78 -4.07
N LEU A 242 -16.08 15.90 -5.13
CA LEU A 242 -14.78 15.24 -5.21
C LEU A 242 -13.81 15.81 -4.17
N LYS A 243 -13.86 17.11 -3.87
CA LYS A 243 -13.04 17.71 -2.80
C LYS A 243 -13.27 17.01 -1.46
N ASP A 244 -14.54 16.83 -1.08
CA ASP A 244 -14.89 16.25 0.21
C ASP A 244 -14.47 14.78 0.28
N ARG A 245 -14.64 14.03 -0.81
CA ARG A 245 -14.14 12.64 -0.91
C ARG A 245 -12.62 12.54 -0.81
N MET A 246 -11.88 13.45 -1.44
CA MET A 246 -10.40 13.44 -1.38
C MET A 246 -9.89 13.80 0.02
N LEU A 247 -10.62 14.65 0.76
CA LEU A 247 -10.31 14.97 2.15
C LEU A 247 -10.47 13.76 3.09
N GLU A 248 -11.49 12.93 2.88
CA GLU A 248 -11.69 11.69 3.67
C GLU A 248 -10.48 10.75 3.59
N ASN A 249 -9.78 10.73 2.45
CA ASN A 249 -8.62 9.86 2.21
C ASN A 249 -7.28 10.49 2.63
N CYS A 250 -7.29 11.65 3.29
CA CYS A 250 -6.07 12.29 3.81
C CYS A 250 -5.59 11.73 5.16
N ALA A 251 -6.36 10.81 5.77
CA ALA A 251 -6.02 10.12 7.02
C ALA A 251 -5.41 8.73 6.73
N ILE A 252 -4.34 8.39 7.44
CA ILE A 252 -3.56 7.15 7.25
C ILE A 252 -3.71 6.15 8.40
N THR A 253 -3.96 6.63 9.62
CA THR A 253 -3.82 5.88 10.88
C THR A 253 -4.61 4.58 10.90
N GLU A 254 -5.92 4.63 10.69
CA GLU A 254 -6.78 3.44 10.82
C GLU A 254 -6.45 2.38 9.78
N ARG A 255 -6.27 2.79 8.51
CA ARG A 255 -5.94 1.88 7.41
C ARG A 255 -4.55 1.25 7.59
N TRP A 256 -3.57 2.02 8.06
CA TRP A 256 -2.24 1.50 8.40
C TRP A 256 -2.31 0.46 9.52
N HIS A 257 -2.98 0.78 10.63
CA HIS A 257 -3.11 -0.15 11.76
C HIS A 257 -3.83 -1.43 11.39
N ALA A 258 -4.94 -1.35 10.64
CA ALA A 258 -5.68 -2.51 10.16
C ALA A 258 -4.76 -3.45 9.35
N ALA A 259 -4.00 -2.91 8.40
CA ALA A 259 -3.04 -3.67 7.58
C ALA A 259 -1.98 -4.38 8.44
N ILE A 260 -1.37 -3.67 9.38
CA ILE A 260 -0.29 -4.23 10.21
C ILE A 260 -0.83 -5.26 11.23
N ILE A 261 -2.05 -5.06 11.73
CA ILE A 261 -2.73 -6.04 12.60
C ILE A 261 -3.00 -7.34 11.84
N GLY A 262 -3.50 -7.26 10.60
CA GLY A 262 -3.75 -8.46 9.80
C GLY A 262 -2.47 -9.17 9.38
N GLU A 263 -1.42 -8.43 8.98
CA GLU A 263 -0.09 -9.01 8.71
C GLU A 263 0.47 -9.73 9.95
N ARG A 264 0.32 -9.14 11.14
CA ARG A 264 0.73 -9.80 12.40
C ARG A 264 0.01 -11.13 12.57
N ALA A 265 -1.32 -11.13 12.45
CA ALA A 265 -2.12 -12.34 12.61
C ALA A 265 -1.82 -13.40 11.52
N MET A 266 -1.54 -12.97 10.29
CA MET A 266 -1.16 -13.84 9.18
C MET A 266 0.23 -14.49 9.41
N GLY A 267 1.18 -13.76 10.01
CA GLY A 267 2.53 -14.24 10.25
C GLY A 267 2.67 -15.20 11.43
N LEU A 268 1.89 -15.04 12.50
CA LEU A 268 2.00 -15.86 13.72
C LEU A 268 1.88 -17.38 13.49
N PRO A 269 0.97 -17.89 12.65
CA PRO A 269 0.88 -19.32 12.34
C PRO A 269 2.18 -19.93 11.79
N ALA A 270 2.98 -19.19 11.02
CA ALA A 270 4.21 -19.69 10.43
C ALA A 270 5.26 -20.14 11.47
N PHE A 271 5.19 -19.61 12.70
CA PHE A 271 6.06 -20.02 13.81
C PHE A 271 5.73 -21.41 14.37
N SER A 272 4.49 -21.86 14.18
CA SER A 272 4.05 -23.20 14.59
C SER A 272 4.05 -24.19 13.43
N ASP A 273 3.80 -23.70 12.21
CA ASP A 273 3.82 -24.47 10.97
C ASP A 273 4.61 -23.74 9.87
N PRO A 274 5.96 -23.89 9.82
CA PRO A 274 6.79 -23.24 8.82
C PRO A 274 6.50 -23.67 7.37
N ASP A 275 5.85 -24.82 7.17
CA ASP A 275 5.53 -25.33 5.82
C ASP A 275 4.57 -24.38 5.07
N VAL A 276 3.87 -23.48 5.79
CA VAL A 276 3.05 -22.42 5.16
C VAL A 276 3.87 -21.47 4.28
N LEU A 277 5.19 -21.39 4.49
CA LEU A 277 6.12 -20.58 3.68
C LEU A 277 6.58 -21.27 2.39
N GLY A 278 6.27 -22.57 2.20
CA GLY A 278 6.68 -23.36 1.04
C GLY A 278 8.11 -23.93 1.13
N GLU A 279 8.73 -24.24 -0.02
CA GLU A 279 10.02 -24.93 -0.11
C GLU A 279 11.22 -24.17 0.51
N THR A 280 11.01 -22.92 0.91
CA THR A 280 12.02 -22.05 1.55
C THR A 280 12.17 -22.31 3.06
N GLY A 281 11.34 -23.16 3.66
CA GLY A 281 10.96 -23.03 5.07
C GLY A 281 11.38 -24.11 6.08
N VAL A 282 12.41 -24.96 5.87
CA VAL A 282 12.75 -25.99 6.88
C VAL A 282 14.05 -25.70 7.66
N PRO A 283 13.98 -25.02 8.80
CA PRO A 283 15.05 -25.06 9.79
C PRO A 283 14.88 -26.25 10.76
N LEU A 284 16.01 -26.84 11.16
CA LEU A 284 16.14 -28.12 11.85
C LEU A 284 15.53 -28.25 13.28
N LEU A 285 14.97 -27.18 13.88
CA LEU A 285 14.62 -27.16 15.32
C LEU A 285 13.20 -26.64 15.64
N PRO A 286 12.42 -27.37 16.48
CA PRO A 286 10.97 -27.19 16.65
C PRO A 286 10.51 -26.22 17.76
N ALA A 287 11.34 -25.29 18.25
CA ALA A 287 10.92 -24.35 19.30
C ALA A 287 11.50 -22.95 19.10
N ARG A 288 10.63 -21.95 18.94
CA ARG A 288 10.96 -20.58 18.54
C ARG A 288 10.15 -19.53 19.28
N SER A 289 9.82 -19.74 20.57
CA SER A 289 9.06 -18.75 21.32
C SER A 289 9.75 -17.38 21.34
N LYS A 290 11.10 -17.39 21.38
CA LYS A 290 11.91 -16.18 21.29
C LYS A 290 11.86 -15.49 19.92
N ASP A 291 11.85 -16.26 18.83
CA ASP A 291 11.71 -15.73 17.47
C ASP A 291 10.34 -15.05 17.33
N MET A 292 9.27 -15.72 17.78
CA MET A 292 7.92 -15.18 17.74
C MET A 292 7.74 -13.94 18.64
N LEU A 293 8.39 -13.89 19.80
CA LEU A 293 8.43 -12.68 20.63
C LEU A 293 9.12 -11.53 19.90
N PHE A 294 10.25 -11.80 19.24
CA PHE A 294 10.95 -10.80 18.45
C PHE A 294 10.07 -10.28 17.30
N TYR A 295 9.36 -11.16 16.60
CA TYR A 295 8.36 -10.75 15.60
C TYR A 295 7.28 -9.83 16.19
N LEU A 296 6.70 -10.21 17.33
CA LEU A 296 5.70 -9.39 18.01
C LEU A 296 6.25 -8.02 18.45
N ASP A 297 7.50 -7.97 18.93
CA ASP A 297 8.18 -6.71 19.28
C ASP A 297 8.31 -5.78 18.07
N ILE A 298 8.72 -6.32 16.92
CA ILE A 298 8.87 -5.53 15.69
C ILE A 298 7.49 -5.06 15.19
N MET A 299 6.49 -5.94 15.13
CA MET A 299 5.15 -5.57 14.69
C MET A 299 4.51 -4.52 15.61
N GLN A 300 4.81 -4.55 16.93
CA GLN A 300 4.37 -3.51 17.85
C GLN A 300 5.05 -2.17 17.57
N GLN A 301 6.37 -2.15 17.33
CA GLN A 301 7.07 -0.93 16.94
C GLN A 301 6.54 -0.32 15.64
N VAL A 302 6.13 -1.16 14.69
CA VAL A 302 5.51 -0.72 13.42
C VAL A 302 4.12 -0.12 13.65
N LEU A 303 3.35 -0.64 14.60
CA LEU A 303 2.07 -0.06 15.03
C LEU A 303 2.25 1.24 15.83
N ASP A 304 3.31 1.35 16.62
CA ASP A 304 3.60 2.54 17.43
C ASP A 304 4.24 3.68 16.61
N ALA A 305 4.52 3.46 15.32
CA ALA A 305 5.05 4.49 14.45
C ALA A 305 4.07 5.67 14.35
N PRO A 306 4.52 6.93 14.50
CA PRO A 306 3.63 8.08 14.57
C PRO A 306 3.00 8.36 13.20
N THR A 307 1.70 8.08 13.06
CA THR A 307 0.95 8.23 11.80
C THR A 307 0.43 9.64 11.55
N ASP A 308 0.42 10.50 12.58
CA ASP A 308 -0.02 11.90 12.48
C ASP A 308 1.03 12.80 11.80
N ASP A 309 2.29 12.37 11.77
CA ASP A 309 3.40 13.04 11.11
C ASP A 309 4.07 12.08 10.11
N LEU A 310 3.85 12.35 8.81
CA LEU A 310 4.29 11.47 7.73
C LEU A 310 5.83 11.34 7.66
N ASP A 311 6.58 12.37 8.06
CA ASP A 311 8.06 12.33 8.06
C ASP A 311 8.57 11.47 9.22
N GLN A 312 7.96 11.62 10.40
CA GLN A 312 8.28 10.80 11.56
C GLN A 312 7.89 9.33 11.33
N MET A 313 6.76 9.07 10.66
CA MET A 313 6.37 7.73 10.26
C MET A 313 7.45 7.07 9.39
N LEU A 314 7.85 7.69 8.28
CA LEU A 314 8.81 7.09 7.34
C LEU A 314 10.19 6.91 7.98
N SER A 315 10.66 7.89 8.75
CA SER A 315 11.93 7.77 9.46
C SER A 315 11.92 6.66 10.51
N SER A 316 10.81 6.46 11.22
CA SER A 316 10.64 5.35 12.18
C SER A 316 10.67 4.00 11.47
N LEU A 317 9.90 3.83 10.39
CA LEU A 317 9.85 2.57 9.62
C LEU A 317 11.19 2.23 8.97
N LYS A 318 11.90 3.23 8.42
CA LYS A 318 13.25 3.06 7.89
C LYS A 318 14.24 2.64 8.97
N THR A 319 14.12 3.20 10.17
CA THR A 319 14.97 2.84 11.31
C THR A 319 14.75 1.37 11.69
N ILE A 320 13.49 0.95 11.85
CA ILE A 320 13.11 -0.45 12.13
C ILE A 320 13.72 -1.40 11.08
N GLU A 321 13.55 -1.11 9.78
CA GLU A 321 14.09 -1.95 8.70
C GLU A 321 15.64 -1.97 8.70
N SER A 322 16.27 -0.84 9.00
CA SER A 322 17.73 -0.76 9.09
C SER A 322 18.30 -1.59 10.25
N GLU A 323 17.61 -1.61 11.40
CA GLU A 323 17.99 -2.41 12.57
C GLU A 323 17.86 -3.91 12.32
N LEU A 324 16.88 -4.31 11.50
CA LEU A 324 16.72 -5.70 11.04
C LEU A 324 17.87 -6.14 10.10
N SER A 325 18.39 -5.20 9.32
CA SER A 325 19.43 -5.46 8.31
C SER A 325 20.86 -5.40 8.87
N GLN A 326 21.06 -4.80 10.06
CA GLN A 326 22.37 -4.71 10.69
C GLN A 326 22.94 -6.09 11.04
N ASP A 327 24.27 -6.24 10.93
CA ASP A 327 24.99 -7.48 11.26
C ASP A 327 24.93 -7.76 12.77
N VAL A 328 23.81 -8.34 13.19
CA VAL A 328 23.64 -8.84 14.55
C VAL A 328 24.40 -10.17 14.67
N GLY A 329 25.17 -10.31 15.75
CA GLY A 329 26.02 -11.48 15.98
C GLY A 329 25.27 -12.81 15.79
N TRP A 330 26.00 -13.87 15.42
CA TRP A 330 25.45 -15.15 14.95
C TRP A 330 24.34 -15.76 15.84
N LEU A 331 24.39 -15.55 17.16
CA LEU A 331 23.35 -16.00 18.10
C LEU A 331 21.99 -15.34 17.86
N ARG A 332 21.97 -14.03 17.57
CA ARG A 332 20.72 -13.29 17.32
C ARG A 332 20.13 -13.68 15.97
N ARG A 333 20.96 -13.83 14.93
CA ARG A 333 20.50 -14.36 13.62
C ARG A 333 19.85 -15.73 13.75
N PHE A 334 20.41 -16.61 14.58
CA PHE A 334 19.83 -17.93 14.82
C PHE A 334 18.46 -17.82 15.53
N ASP A 335 18.34 -16.92 16.51
CA ASP A 335 17.11 -16.72 17.27
C ASP A 335 15.99 -15.99 16.49
N THR A 336 16.29 -15.30 15.38
CA THR A 336 15.32 -14.45 14.63
C THR A 336 15.11 -14.85 13.17
N LEU A 337 15.57 -16.04 12.77
CA LEU A 337 15.62 -16.48 11.37
C LEU A 337 14.24 -16.47 10.70
N LEU A 338 13.21 -16.92 11.42
CA LEU A 338 11.87 -17.00 10.85
C LEU A 338 11.28 -15.60 10.77
N SER A 339 11.38 -14.79 11.82
CA SER A 339 10.92 -13.40 11.83
C SER A 339 11.42 -12.62 10.60
N CYS A 340 12.70 -12.71 10.25
CA CYS A 340 13.25 -12.02 9.07
C CYS A 340 12.65 -12.49 7.74
N THR A 341 12.02 -13.66 7.70
CA THR A 341 11.32 -14.21 6.53
C THR A 341 9.84 -13.81 6.51
N VAL A 342 9.20 -13.76 7.69
CA VAL A 342 7.76 -13.47 7.84
C VAL A 342 7.44 -11.97 7.88
N LEU A 343 8.42 -11.13 8.23
CA LEU A 343 8.22 -9.69 8.33
C LEU A 343 7.93 -9.08 6.95
N PRO A 344 6.89 -8.26 6.81
CA PRO A 344 6.61 -7.57 5.56
C PRO A 344 7.65 -6.46 5.31
N ALA A 345 7.71 -5.98 4.07
CA ALA A 345 8.52 -4.82 3.69
C ALA A 345 7.88 -3.50 4.22
N VAL A 346 7.93 -3.29 5.54
CA VAL A 346 7.20 -2.22 6.25
C VAL A 346 7.54 -0.82 5.78
N ASN A 347 8.80 -0.55 5.41
CA ASN A 347 9.21 0.76 4.89
C ASN A 347 8.66 1.00 3.47
N GLY A 348 8.69 -0.03 2.61
CA GLY A 348 8.09 0.04 1.28
C GLY A 348 6.58 0.26 1.34
N ALA A 349 5.91 -0.44 2.25
CA ALA A 349 4.50 -0.26 2.56
C ALA A 349 4.20 1.15 3.08
N GLY A 350 4.91 1.60 4.12
CA GLY A 350 4.75 2.94 4.69
C GLY A 350 4.93 4.04 3.64
N THR A 351 5.93 3.89 2.76
CA THR A 351 6.15 4.79 1.62
C THR A 351 4.94 4.84 0.69
N ALA A 352 4.29 3.70 0.41
CA ALA A 352 3.10 3.65 -0.43
C ALA A 352 1.90 4.36 0.21
N PHE A 353 1.66 4.17 1.51
CA PHE A 353 0.60 4.85 2.25
C PHE A 353 0.84 6.37 2.36
N VAL A 354 2.07 6.77 2.67
CA VAL A 354 2.43 8.20 2.77
C VAL A 354 2.33 8.90 1.41
N ARG A 355 2.74 8.21 0.33
CA ARG A 355 2.52 8.68 -1.04
C ARG A 355 1.02 8.89 -1.30
N HIS A 356 0.20 7.90 -0.97
CA HIS A 356 -1.25 7.96 -1.18
C HIS A 356 -1.88 9.19 -0.51
N VAL A 357 -1.61 9.41 0.78
CA VAL A 357 -2.11 10.59 1.50
C VAL A 357 -1.61 11.89 0.89
N SER A 358 -0.32 11.97 0.56
CA SER A 358 0.26 13.18 -0.05
C SER A 358 -0.36 13.49 -1.41
N GLN A 359 -0.67 12.46 -2.23
CA GLN A 359 -1.36 12.65 -3.50
C GLN A 359 -2.82 13.13 -3.32
N HIS A 360 -3.54 12.63 -2.30
CA HIS A 360 -4.87 13.15 -1.97
C HIS A 360 -4.82 14.60 -1.51
N ARG A 361 -3.84 14.99 -0.69
CA ARG A 361 -3.63 16.40 -0.28
C ARG A 361 -3.35 17.31 -1.47
N LEU A 362 -2.50 16.88 -2.40
CA LEU A 362 -2.24 17.58 -3.66
C LEU A 362 -3.52 17.72 -4.51
N ALA A 363 -4.30 16.65 -4.62
CA ALA A 363 -5.58 16.64 -5.34
C ALA A 363 -6.59 17.64 -4.78
N VAL A 364 -6.72 17.72 -3.45
CA VAL A 364 -7.58 18.71 -2.77
C VAL A 364 -7.19 20.14 -3.14
N LEU A 365 -5.89 20.45 -3.13
CA LEU A 365 -5.39 21.77 -3.51
C LEU A 365 -5.65 22.08 -4.98
N ALA A 366 -5.45 21.11 -5.87
CA ALA A 366 -5.71 21.27 -7.30
C ALA A 366 -7.20 21.49 -7.60
N ILE A 367 -8.10 20.78 -6.92
CA ILE A 367 -9.54 21.05 -6.97
C ILE A 367 -9.82 22.48 -6.49
N GLY A 368 -9.18 22.91 -5.41
CA GLY A 368 -9.30 24.28 -4.90
C GLY A 368 -8.87 25.35 -5.92
N LEU A 369 -7.76 25.14 -6.63
CA LEU A 369 -7.31 26.00 -7.72
C LEU A 369 -8.37 26.10 -8.83
N ARG A 370 -8.97 24.97 -9.20
CA ARG A 370 -10.00 24.93 -10.23
C ARG A 370 -11.30 25.62 -9.79
N LEU A 371 -11.78 25.36 -8.58
CA LEU A 371 -12.93 26.05 -7.99
C LEU A 371 -12.72 27.58 -7.93
N HIS A 372 -11.53 28.02 -7.54
CA HIS A 372 -11.20 29.44 -7.54
C HIS A 372 -11.31 30.01 -8.95
N SER A 373 -10.70 29.36 -9.94
CA SER A 373 -10.75 29.81 -11.34
C SER A 373 -12.16 29.87 -11.92
N HIS A 374 -13.04 28.91 -11.58
CA HIS A 374 -14.44 28.92 -12.00
C HIS A 374 -15.22 30.10 -11.40
N SER A 375 -14.86 30.51 -10.18
CA SER A 375 -15.54 31.61 -9.48
C SER A 375 -15.04 33.01 -9.88
N THR A 376 -13.75 33.16 -10.17
CA THR A 376 -13.11 34.48 -10.41
C THR A 376 -12.71 34.71 -11.85
N GLY A 377 -12.66 33.67 -12.68
CA GLY A 377 -12.11 33.72 -14.03
C GLY A 377 -10.58 33.75 -14.09
N ALA A 378 -9.88 33.57 -12.96
CA ALA A 378 -8.42 33.58 -12.88
C ALA A 378 -7.90 32.60 -11.81
N PHE A 379 -6.67 32.11 -11.96
CA PHE A 379 -6.01 31.36 -10.88
C PHE A 379 -5.58 32.31 -9.73
N PRO A 380 -5.48 31.80 -8.48
CA PRO A 380 -5.03 32.63 -7.38
C PRO A 380 -3.55 33.00 -7.52
N GLN A 381 -3.14 34.14 -6.93
CA GLN A 381 -1.73 34.56 -6.93
C GLN A 381 -0.88 33.67 -6.00
N THR A 382 -1.48 33.16 -4.93
CA THR A 382 -0.86 32.27 -3.96
C THR A 382 -1.82 31.18 -3.50
N LEU A 383 -1.31 30.05 -3.00
CA LEU A 383 -2.17 29.01 -2.41
C LEU A 383 -2.97 29.53 -1.20
N ALA A 384 -2.48 30.53 -0.48
CA ALA A 384 -3.18 31.12 0.66
C ALA A 384 -4.50 31.79 0.26
N ASP A 385 -4.60 32.29 -0.98
CA ASP A 385 -5.81 32.95 -1.50
C ASP A 385 -6.99 31.97 -1.68
N LEU A 386 -6.70 30.66 -1.76
CA LEU A 386 -7.74 29.63 -1.85
C LEU A 386 -8.61 29.55 -0.58
N LYS A 387 -8.12 30.03 0.57
CA LYS A 387 -8.82 29.95 1.85
C LYS A 387 -10.24 30.55 1.78
N ALA A 388 -10.39 31.67 1.06
CA ALA A 388 -11.67 32.36 0.94
C ALA A 388 -12.71 31.61 0.10
N SER A 389 -12.26 30.78 -0.85
CA SER A 389 -13.13 30.08 -1.82
C SER A 389 -13.41 28.61 -1.48
N THR A 390 -12.59 28.00 -0.62
CA THR A 390 -12.59 26.54 -0.44
C THR A 390 -12.75 26.07 1.01
N ASN A 391 -12.60 26.98 1.98
CA ASN A 391 -12.57 26.66 3.42
C ASN A 391 -11.56 25.56 3.81
N LEU A 392 -10.44 25.44 3.07
CA LEU A 392 -9.41 24.46 3.34
C LEU A 392 -8.51 24.88 4.52
N ASP A 393 -8.15 23.91 5.36
CA ASP A 393 -7.11 24.05 6.37
C ASP A 393 -5.77 23.53 5.82
N PHE A 394 -4.92 24.44 5.33
CA PHE A 394 -3.62 24.11 4.76
C PHE A 394 -2.66 23.41 5.73
N THR A 395 -2.87 23.54 7.05
CA THR A 395 -2.00 22.87 8.02
C THR A 395 -2.17 21.35 7.96
N THR A 396 -3.35 20.89 7.58
CA THR A 396 -3.68 19.46 7.39
C THR A 396 -3.29 18.93 6.01
N LEU A 397 -2.93 19.82 5.08
CA LEU A 397 -2.62 19.50 3.68
C LEU A 397 -1.13 19.56 3.37
N LEU A 398 -0.25 19.59 4.37
CA LEU A 398 1.20 19.59 4.12
C LEU A 398 1.66 18.22 3.58
N PRO A 399 2.56 18.17 2.58
CA PRO A 399 3.24 16.94 2.20
C PRO A 399 4.32 16.56 3.23
N THR A 400 5.00 15.44 2.99
CA THR A 400 6.30 15.14 3.63
C THR A 400 7.32 16.25 3.40
N GLY A 401 8.23 16.45 4.34
CA GLY A 401 9.30 17.44 4.33
C GLY A 401 8.94 18.79 4.98
N GLY A 402 7.77 18.89 5.61
CA GLY A 402 7.31 20.06 6.40
C GLY A 402 7.11 21.36 5.63
N LYS A 403 7.35 21.40 4.32
CA LYS A 403 7.09 22.56 3.45
C LYS A 403 5.78 22.38 2.67
N PRO A 404 5.04 23.46 2.37
CA PRO A 404 3.87 23.38 1.50
C PRO A 404 4.21 22.83 0.12
N PHE A 405 3.18 22.34 -0.59
CA PHE A 405 3.28 22.09 -2.02
C PHE A 405 3.73 23.33 -2.79
N GLY A 406 4.47 23.11 -3.87
CA GLY A 406 4.92 24.17 -4.75
C GLY A 406 3.78 24.63 -5.65
N PHE A 407 3.73 25.92 -5.91
CA PHE A 407 2.73 26.53 -6.79
C PHE A 407 3.37 27.67 -7.56
N GLN A 408 3.09 27.74 -8.86
CA GLN A 408 3.59 28.77 -9.74
C GLN A 408 2.56 29.13 -10.81
N LEU A 409 2.36 30.43 -11.01
CA LEU A 409 1.65 30.97 -12.16
C LEU A 409 2.62 31.19 -13.32
N ASP A 410 2.15 30.92 -14.53
CA ASP A 410 2.82 31.41 -15.74
C ASP A 410 2.76 32.96 -15.79
N PRO A 411 3.73 33.67 -16.41
CA PRO A 411 3.72 35.12 -16.48
C PRO A 411 2.46 35.75 -17.09
N SER A 412 1.74 35.00 -17.95
CA SER A 412 0.45 35.44 -18.50
C SER A 412 -0.70 35.37 -17.49
N GLY A 413 -0.58 34.56 -16.44
CA GLY A 413 -1.65 34.21 -15.52
C GLY A 413 -2.69 33.22 -16.08
N GLU A 414 -2.54 32.77 -17.33
CA GLU A 414 -3.49 31.87 -18.00
C GLU A 414 -3.31 30.40 -17.61
N SER A 415 -2.17 30.05 -17.01
CA SER A 415 -1.86 28.71 -16.56
C SER A 415 -1.14 28.69 -15.22
N CYS A 416 -1.27 27.58 -14.51
CA CYS A 416 -0.59 27.33 -13.26
C CYS A 416 -0.05 25.91 -13.19
N VAL A 417 0.99 25.75 -12.38
CA VAL A 417 1.56 24.44 -12.03
C VAL A 417 1.53 24.31 -10.52
N ILE A 418 1.02 23.19 -10.03
CA ILE A 418 1.15 22.78 -8.63
C ILE A 418 1.96 21.50 -8.58
N TRP A 419 2.90 21.40 -7.64
CA TRP A 419 3.74 20.21 -7.52
C TRP A 419 4.08 19.78 -6.09
N GLY A 420 4.33 18.48 -5.95
CA GLY A 420 4.84 17.84 -4.73
C GLY A 420 6.20 17.18 -4.95
N VAL A 421 6.55 16.32 -4.01
CA VAL A 421 7.77 15.49 -4.07
C VAL A 421 7.40 14.06 -3.67
N SER A 422 7.97 13.10 -4.38
CA SER A 422 7.83 11.69 -4.02
C SER A 422 8.49 11.42 -2.66
N PRO A 423 7.80 10.76 -1.71
CA PRO A 423 8.40 10.38 -0.43
C PRO A 423 9.63 9.49 -0.59
N ARG A 424 9.74 8.76 -1.71
CA ARG A 424 10.91 7.92 -2.03
C ARG A 424 12.19 8.74 -2.23
N ASN A 425 12.07 9.92 -2.80
CA ASN A 425 13.24 10.75 -3.14
C ASN A 425 13.80 11.47 -1.91
N GLY A 426 13.05 11.50 -0.80
CA GLY A 426 13.46 12.10 0.46
C GLY A 426 13.75 13.59 0.31
N GLY A 427 12.83 14.46 0.69
CA GLY A 427 13.11 15.88 0.59
C GLY A 427 11.90 16.77 0.83
N ALA A 428 12.20 18.04 1.08
CA ALA A 428 11.18 19.07 1.06
C ALA A 428 10.92 19.53 -0.38
N VAL A 429 9.71 19.97 -0.65
CA VAL A 429 9.34 20.51 -1.96
C VAL A 429 10.29 21.65 -2.36
N GLY A 430 10.86 21.56 -3.56
CA GLY A 430 11.77 22.55 -4.13
C GLY A 430 11.05 23.83 -4.56
N PRO A 431 11.78 24.95 -4.74
CA PRO A 431 11.21 26.23 -5.14
C PRO A 431 10.76 26.29 -6.60
N GLN A 432 11.08 25.27 -7.40
CA GLN A 432 10.71 25.13 -8.80
C GLN A 432 10.11 23.74 -9.02
N PRO A 433 9.22 23.57 -10.01
CA PRO A 433 8.71 22.26 -10.37
C PRO A 433 9.86 21.35 -10.81
N PRO A 434 9.81 20.03 -10.50
CA PRO A 434 10.81 19.09 -10.98
C PRO A 434 10.91 19.13 -12.50
N THR A 435 12.15 19.16 -13.02
CA THR A 435 12.40 19.03 -14.45
C THR A 435 12.38 17.56 -14.82
N LEU A 436 11.49 17.16 -15.72
CA LEU A 436 11.49 15.82 -16.29
C LEU A 436 12.63 15.72 -17.30
N ASP A 437 13.60 14.86 -17.03
CA ASP A 437 14.71 14.57 -17.94
C ASP A 437 14.40 13.27 -18.70
N PRO A 438 14.16 13.32 -20.02
CA PRO A 438 13.91 12.12 -20.82
C PRO A 438 15.05 11.10 -20.76
N ALA A 439 16.27 11.51 -20.46
CA ALA A 439 17.42 10.62 -20.30
C ALA A 439 17.46 9.93 -18.92
N ASP A 440 16.67 10.39 -17.95
CA ASP A 440 16.57 9.80 -16.62
C ASP A 440 15.18 9.20 -16.38
N PRO A 441 15.02 7.87 -16.53
CA PRO A 441 13.79 7.16 -16.21
C PRO A 441 13.27 7.42 -14.78
N GLN A 442 14.14 7.80 -13.83
CA GLN A 442 13.72 8.11 -12.46
C GLN A 442 13.01 9.45 -12.35
N SER A 443 13.31 10.41 -13.24
CA SER A 443 12.62 11.71 -13.27
C SER A 443 11.11 11.55 -13.55
N PHE A 444 10.72 10.48 -14.25
CA PHE A 444 9.30 10.17 -14.50
C PHE A 444 8.55 9.69 -13.27
N GLN A 445 9.24 9.28 -12.20
CA GLN A 445 8.59 8.98 -10.91
C GLN A 445 8.00 10.24 -10.27
N ASP A 446 8.41 11.44 -10.71
CA ASP A 446 7.89 12.72 -10.26
C ASP A 446 6.66 13.19 -11.07
N VAL A 447 6.33 12.57 -12.21
CA VAL A 447 5.18 12.95 -13.05
C VAL A 447 3.84 12.99 -12.29
N PRO A 448 3.50 12.01 -11.43
CA PRO A 448 2.24 12.03 -10.67
C PRO A 448 2.12 13.24 -9.72
N TRP A 449 3.23 13.94 -9.47
CA TRP A 449 3.34 15.05 -8.55
C TRP A 449 3.34 16.41 -9.24
N ILE A 450 3.18 16.50 -10.56
CA ILE A 450 3.18 17.79 -11.28
C ILE A 450 1.87 17.91 -12.05
N TRP A 451 1.06 18.90 -11.68
CA TRP A 451 -0.28 19.09 -12.25
C TRP A 451 -0.32 20.45 -12.94
N LYS A 452 -0.63 20.46 -14.23
CA LYS A 452 -0.59 21.68 -15.06
C LYS A 452 -1.98 22.07 -15.52
N MET A 453 -2.47 23.21 -15.06
CA MET A 453 -3.84 23.66 -15.35
C MET A 453 -3.84 24.94 -16.16
N ARG A 454 -4.67 24.99 -17.20
CA ARG A 454 -4.95 26.19 -17.99
C ARG A 454 -6.38 26.68 -17.77
N LEU A 455 -6.61 27.98 -17.90
CA LEU A 455 -7.95 28.59 -17.83
C LEU A 455 -8.83 28.19 -19.02
N ASP A 456 -8.23 27.89 -20.18
CA ASP A 456 -8.93 27.50 -21.41
C ASP A 456 -9.16 25.98 -21.54
N GLY A 457 -8.69 25.20 -20.56
CA GLY A 457 -8.74 23.73 -20.57
C GLY A 457 -7.96 23.07 -21.72
N GLN A 458 -7.17 23.83 -22.47
CA GLN A 458 -6.30 23.26 -23.49
C GLN A 458 -5.10 22.58 -22.84
N PRO A 459 -4.52 21.54 -23.47
CA PRO A 459 -3.24 21.02 -23.04
C PRO A 459 -2.18 22.12 -23.16
N ASP A 460 -1.23 22.15 -22.23
CA ASP A 460 -0.06 23.03 -22.33
C ASP A 460 0.74 22.61 -23.58
N PRO A 461 0.98 23.52 -24.56
CA PRO A 461 1.71 23.18 -25.78
C PRO A 461 3.16 22.74 -25.50
N ALA A 462 3.70 23.05 -24.32
CA ALA A 462 4.99 22.58 -23.83
C ALA A 462 4.88 21.32 -22.93
N SER A 463 3.67 20.79 -22.67
CA SER A 463 3.48 19.54 -21.93
C SER A 463 3.68 18.29 -22.78
N SER A 464 4.36 18.40 -23.91
CA SER A 464 4.86 17.26 -24.65
C SER A 464 5.98 16.58 -23.84
N ILE A 465 5.57 15.89 -22.77
CA ILE A 465 6.25 14.73 -22.18
C ILE A 465 6.33 13.59 -23.24
N ASP A 466 5.70 13.81 -24.42
CA ASP A 466 5.47 12.97 -25.61
C ASP A 466 6.66 12.34 -26.34
N LYS A 467 7.88 12.30 -25.80
CA LYS A 467 8.97 11.55 -26.46
C LYS A 467 9.85 10.84 -25.45
N MET A 468 9.42 9.70 -24.94
CA MET A 468 10.11 8.41 -25.10
C MET A 468 9.56 7.35 -24.15
N GLU A 469 9.49 6.12 -24.70
CA GLU A 469 9.12 4.84 -24.11
C GLU A 469 9.49 4.70 -22.62
N ALA A 470 8.49 4.65 -21.74
CA ALA A 470 8.65 4.17 -20.37
C ALA A 470 7.99 2.79 -20.26
N ASN A 471 8.66 1.77 -20.78
CA ASN A 471 8.33 0.37 -20.50
C ASN A 471 8.67 0.10 -19.00
N PRO A 472 7.78 -0.53 -18.21
CA PRO A 472 7.99 -0.76 -16.78
C PRO A 472 9.25 -1.55 -16.40
#